data_AF-A0A926M9T7-F1
#
_entry.id   AF-A0A926M9T7-F1
#
_cell.length_a   1.000
_cell.length_b   1.000
_cell.length_c   1.000
_cell.angle_alpha   90.00
_cell.angle_beta   90.00
_cell.angle_gamma   90.00
#
_symmetry.space_group_name_H-M   'P 1'
#
loop_
_entity.id
_entity.type
_entity.pdbx_description
1 polymer ?
#
loop_
_entity_poly.entity_id
_entity_poly.type
_entity_poly.pdbx_seq_one_letter_code
_entity_poly.pdbx_strand_id
1 'polypeptide(L)'
;MPKQINPLMPMDNHLLNILSEDEVKDFKAMKAELQDTWVKKQMFRTETEMRISVLNDLKHPTPAAKYWQAVREQNVFFEQMVFLSFDYRRNEVEIKKLHKKIAEEKDELEKESLQIDLEQKTFDKAGMELTAKDRMRELRLWSELKDELVKQDPDFDKQNVNTHQQESLPKRLMKTFQFFDKANDADGAKNIAAQIMTAQRLEKEGTLKINTNGKGTTNDKSNPKLSQ
;
A
#
# COMPACT_ATOMS: atom_id res chain seq x y z
N MET A 1 3.58 14.14 23.27
CA MET A 1 4.90 13.70 22.75
C MET A 1 4.68 12.44 21.92
N PRO A 2 5.26 12.30 20.71
CA PRO A 2 5.18 11.06 19.95
C PRO A 2 5.81 9.91 20.76
N LYS A 3 5.16 8.75 20.80
CA LYS A 3 5.69 7.56 21.49
C LYS A 3 7.03 7.19 20.85
N GLN A 4 8.10 7.20 21.62
CA GLN A 4 9.42 6.78 21.14
C GLN A 4 9.41 5.25 21.04
N ILE A 5 9.42 4.74 19.81
CA ILE A 5 9.48 3.30 19.53
C ILE A 5 10.96 2.94 19.59
N ASN A 6 11.35 2.20 20.61
CA ASN A 6 12.72 1.73 20.76
C ASN A 6 12.73 0.22 20.54
N PRO A 7 13.28 -0.29 19.42
CA PRO A 7 13.44 -1.72 19.26
C PRO A 7 14.37 -2.22 20.37
N LEU A 8 13.94 -3.27 21.07
CA LEU A 8 14.86 -4.03 21.92
C LEU A 8 15.97 -4.55 21.00
N MET A 9 17.19 -4.04 21.14
CA MET A 9 18.35 -4.59 20.42
C MET A 9 18.84 -5.82 21.19
N PRO A 10 19.34 -6.87 20.52
CA PRO A 10 19.83 -8.07 21.19
C PRO A 10 20.79 -7.69 22.32
N MET A 11 20.63 -8.31 23.49
CA MET A 11 21.53 -8.09 24.61
C MET A 11 22.95 -8.50 24.18
N ASP A 12 23.89 -7.56 24.33
CA ASP A 12 25.26 -7.64 23.80
C ASP A 12 25.99 -8.96 24.15
N ASN A 13 25.62 -9.60 25.27
CA ASN A 13 26.24 -10.83 25.75
C ASN A 13 25.94 -12.07 24.89
N HIS A 14 24.78 -12.14 24.23
CA HIS A 14 24.45 -13.30 23.38
C HIS A 14 25.11 -13.22 22.00
N LEU A 15 25.49 -12.02 21.55
CA LEU A 15 26.16 -11.82 20.27
C LEU A 15 27.57 -12.41 20.27
N LEU A 16 28.28 -12.37 21.40
CA LEU A 16 29.61 -12.99 21.56
C LEU A 16 29.59 -14.52 21.44
N ASN A 17 28.42 -15.16 21.55
CA ASN A 17 28.28 -16.60 21.36
C ASN A 17 28.20 -17.01 19.88
N ILE A 18 27.98 -16.04 18.97
CA ILE A 18 27.79 -16.29 17.54
C ILE A 18 28.67 -15.43 16.63
N LEU A 19 29.35 -14.42 17.19
CA LEU A 19 30.24 -13.48 16.51
C LEU A 19 31.57 -13.38 17.26
N SER A 20 32.63 -13.03 16.52
CA SER A 20 33.92 -12.67 17.12
C SER A 20 33.83 -11.36 17.92
N GLU A 21 34.80 -11.13 18.79
CA GLU A 21 34.86 -9.89 19.59
C GLU A 21 34.94 -8.63 18.71
N ASP A 22 35.67 -8.69 17.60
CA ASP A 22 35.78 -7.59 16.63
C ASP A 22 34.43 -7.32 15.94
N GLU A 23 33.71 -8.36 15.52
CA GLU A 23 32.37 -8.21 14.92
C GLU A 23 31.35 -7.66 15.93
N VAL A 24 31.40 -8.06 17.20
CA VAL A 24 30.54 -7.50 18.25
C VAL A 24 30.88 -6.02 18.50
N LYS A 25 32.16 -5.65 18.43
CA LYS A 25 32.60 -4.26 18.53
C LYS A 25 32.07 -3.42 17.37
N ASP A 26 32.14 -3.93 16.15
CA ASP A 26 31.59 -3.28 14.97
C ASP A 26 30.06 -3.11 15.07
N PHE A 27 29.35 -4.16 15.51
CA PHE A 27 27.90 -4.08 15.76
C PHE A 27 27.55 -2.99 16.78
N LYS A 28 28.29 -2.92 17.89
CA LYS A 28 28.10 -1.89 18.92
C LYS A 28 28.35 -0.49 18.39
N ALA A 29 29.37 -0.31 17.55
CA ALA A 29 29.65 0.97 16.91
C ALA A 29 28.50 1.43 16.00
N MET A 30 27.80 0.49 15.34
CA MET A 30 26.65 0.77 14.47
C MET A 30 25.30 0.88 15.20
N LYS A 31 25.22 0.66 16.53
CA LYS A 31 23.94 0.57 17.26
C LYS A 31 23.01 1.77 17.01
N ALA A 32 23.53 3.00 17.09
CA ALA A 32 22.74 4.20 16.88
C ALA A 32 22.23 4.32 15.43
N GLU A 33 23.08 3.99 14.45
CA GLU A 33 22.71 3.94 13.04
C GLU A 33 21.65 2.88 12.76
N LEU A 34 21.78 1.69 13.34
CA LEU A 34 20.83 0.59 13.17
C LEU A 34 19.46 0.92 13.80
N GLN A 35 19.45 1.58 14.97
CA GLN A 35 18.21 2.06 15.60
C GLN A 35 17.53 3.13 14.74
N ASP A 36 18.30 4.07 14.20
CA ASP A 36 17.80 5.10 13.30
C ASP A 36 17.26 4.49 11.99
N THR A 37 18.01 3.56 11.40
CA THR A 37 17.63 2.80 10.21
C THR A 37 16.34 2.03 10.43
N TRP A 38 16.19 1.35 11.58
CA TRP A 38 14.99 0.61 11.91
C TRP A 38 13.73 1.48 11.90
N VAL A 39 13.84 2.73 12.36
CA VAL A 39 12.73 3.68 12.43
C VAL A 39 12.46 4.36 11.08
N LYS A 40 13.51 4.62 10.28
CA LYS A 40 13.42 5.35 9.00
C LYS A 40 13.17 4.48 7.79
N LYS A 41 13.44 3.17 7.86
CA LYS A 41 13.24 2.25 6.73
C LYS A 41 11.84 2.44 6.15
N GLN A 42 11.77 2.51 4.83
CA GLN A 42 10.49 2.53 4.14
C GLN A 42 9.81 1.18 4.36
N MET A 43 8.68 1.15 5.07
CA MET A 43 7.89 -0.07 5.23
C MET A 43 6.76 -0.14 4.21
N PHE A 44 6.05 0.97 3.99
CA PHE A 44 4.99 1.06 3.01
C PHE A 44 5.23 2.14 1.96
N ARG A 45 4.30 2.27 1.02
CA ARG A 45 4.46 3.16 -0.13
C ARG A 45 4.59 4.62 0.32
N THR A 46 5.48 5.33 -0.34
CA THR A 46 5.61 6.79 -0.23
C THR A 46 4.46 7.48 -0.97
N GLU A 47 4.23 8.75 -0.67
CA GLU A 47 3.27 9.56 -1.42
C GLU A 47 3.59 9.58 -2.92
N THR A 48 4.88 9.66 -3.28
CA THR A 48 5.35 9.59 -4.67
C THR A 48 4.91 8.31 -5.36
N GLU A 49 5.08 7.15 -4.72
CA GLU A 49 4.62 5.87 -5.28
C GLU A 49 3.10 5.79 -5.35
N MET A 50 2.38 6.33 -4.35
CA MET A 50 0.92 6.42 -4.37
C MET A 50 0.44 7.21 -5.60
N ARG A 51 1.02 8.39 -5.85
CA ARG A 51 0.64 9.25 -6.97
C ARG A 51 1.03 8.67 -8.33
N ILE A 52 2.25 8.15 -8.46
CA ILE A 52 2.80 7.72 -9.75
C ILE A 52 2.42 6.29 -10.10
N SER A 53 2.60 5.35 -9.17
CA SER A 53 2.42 3.91 -9.45
C SER A 53 0.98 3.48 -9.23
N VAL A 54 0.38 3.87 -8.10
CA VAL A 54 -0.97 3.41 -7.73
C VAL A 54 -2.04 4.15 -8.50
N LEU A 55 -1.96 5.49 -8.53
CA LEU A 55 -2.92 6.36 -9.20
C LEU A 55 -2.50 6.72 -10.63
N ASN A 56 -1.77 5.82 -11.30
CA ASN A 56 -1.26 6.04 -12.66
C ASN A 56 -2.40 6.30 -13.68
N ASP A 57 -2.11 7.15 -14.66
CA ASP A 57 -3.09 7.61 -15.65
C ASP A 57 -3.50 6.56 -16.69
N LEU A 58 -2.76 5.45 -16.79
CA LEU A 58 -3.14 4.33 -17.63
C LEU A 58 -4.33 3.60 -17.00
N LYS A 59 -4.20 3.17 -15.74
CA LYS A 59 -5.22 2.41 -15.02
C LYS A 59 -6.35 3.30 -14.49
N HIS A 60 -6.04 4.52 -14.06
CA HIS A 60 -6.97 5.46 -13.43
C HIS A 60 -6.98 6.81 -14.17
N PRO A 61 -7.55 6.86 -15.39
CA PRO A 61 -7.43 8.03 -16.27
C PRO A 61 -8.29 9.24 -15.86
N THR A 62 -9.10 9.15 -14.80
CA THR A 62 -9.99 10.22 -14.34
C THR A 62 -9.86 10.46 -12.84
N PRO A 63 -10.15 11.67 -12.32
CA PRO A 63 -10.16 11.94 -10.89
C PRO A 63 -11.06 10.97 -10.11
N ALA A 64 -12.25 10.68 -10.64
CA ALA A 64 -13.17 9.70 -10.05
C ALA A 64 -12.56 8.29 -9.95
N ALA A 65 -11.87 7.81 -11.00
CA ALA A 65 -11.22 6.49 -10.96
C ALA A 65 -10.06 6.43 -9.96
N LYS A 66 -9.32 7.53 -9.79
CA LYS A 66 -8.27 7.66 -8.78
C LYS A 66 -8.87 7.72 -7.38
N TYR A 67 -9.99 8.41 -7.19
CA TYR A 67 -10.68 8.53 -5.91
C TYR A 67 -11.14 7.15 -5.44
N TRP A 68 -11.80 6.40 -6.31
CA TRP A 68 -12.27 5.05 -5.97
C TRP A 68 -11.12 4.04 -5.79
N GLN A 69 -9.97 4.23 -6.46
CA GLN A 69 -8.76 3.48 -6.13
C GLN A 69 -8.25 3.83 -4.74
N ALA A 70 -8.16 5.12 -4.40
CA ALA A 70 -7.76 5.58 -3.07
C ALA A 70 -8.71 5.08 -1.97
N VAL A 71 -10.02 4.98 -2.22
CA VAL A 71 -10.99 4.36 -1.30
C VAL A 71 -10.64 2.90 -1.04
N ARG A 72 -10.34 2.11 -2.09
CA ARG A 72 -9.94 0.69 -1.92
C ARG A 72 -8.66 0.54 -1.12
N GLU A 73 -7.63 1.32 -1.47
CA GLU A 73 -6.35 1.31 -0.78
C GLU A 73 -6.52 1.70 0.70
N GLN A 74 -7.24 2.78 0.98
CA GLN A 74 -7.50 3.23 2.35
C GLN A 74 -8.27 2.19 3.17
N ASN A 75 -9.24 1.48 2.58
CA ASN A 75 -9.99 0.42 3.27
C ASN A 75 -9.08 -0.75 3.66
N VAL A 76 -8.24 -1.23 2.73
CA VAL A 76 -7.28 -2.31 3.03
C VAL A 76 -6.38 -1.93 4.21
N PHE A 77 -5.90 -0.69 4.24
CA PHE A 77 -5.04 -0.21 5.33
C PHE A 77 -5.78 -0.02 6.65
N PHE A 78 -7.04 0.37 6.61
CA PHE A 78 -7.89 0.42 7.79
C PHE A 78 -8.12 -0.99 8.37
N GLU A 79 -8.49 -1.97 7.54
CA GLU A 79 -8.67 -3.36 7.98
C GLU A 79 -7.39 -3.94 8.58
N GLN A 80 -6.25 -3.70 7.94
CA GLN A 80 -4.94 -4.12 8.46
C GLN A 80 -4.60 -3.47 9.81
N MET A 81 -4.95 -2.20 10.03
CA MET A 81 -4.82 -1.56 11.35
C MET A 81 -5.69 -2.23 12.40
N VAL A 82 -6.93 -2.60 12.04
CA VAL A 82 -7.86 -3.29 12.96
C VAL A 82 -7.31 -4.67 13.32
N PHE A 83 -6.85 -5.46 12.35
CA PHE A 83 -6.24 -6.76 12.61
C PHE A 83 -4.99 -6.66 13.49
N LEU A 84 -4.08 -5.72 13.17
CA LEU A 84 -2.89 -5.44 13.97
C LEU A 84 -3.25 -5.09 15.42
N SER A 85 -4.37 -4.39 15.65
CA SER A 85 -4.83 -4.06 17.01
C SER A 85 -5.25 -5.29 17.83
N PHE A 86 -5.76 -6.34 17.19
CA PHE A 86 -6.07 -7.60 17.87
C PHE A 86 -4.78 -8.33 18.23
N ASP A 87 -3.85 -8.42 17.28
CA ASP A 87 -2.59 -9.15 17.48
C ASP A 87 -1.70 -8.46 18.51
N TYR A 88 -1.64 -7.13 18.50
CA TYR A 88 -0.94 -6.35 19.52
C TYR A 88 -1.48 -6.63 20.92
N ARG A 89 -2.81 -6.65 21.10
CA ARG A 89 -3.41 -6.93 22.42
C ARG A 89 -3.18 -8.38 22.87
N ARG A 90 -3.24 -9.34 21.95
CA ARG A 90 -2.86 -10.74 22.24
C ARG A 90 -1.40 -10.80 22.69
N ASN A 91 -0.50 -10.13 21.98
CA ASN A 91 0.91 -10.07 22.34
C ASN A 91 1.13 -9.46 23.73
N GLU A 92 0.42 -8.38 24.08
CA GLU A 92 0.49 -7.81 25.44
C GLU A 92 0.01 -8.77 26.53
N VAL A 93 -0.98 -9.62 26.24
CA VAL A 93 -1.42 -10.67 27.17
C VAL A 93 -0.35 -11.76 27.31
N GLU A 94 0.25 -12.20 26.21
CA GLU A 94 1.33 -13.20 26.24
C GLU A 94 2.56 -12.70 27.00
N ILE A 95 2.97 -11.43 26.81
CA ILE A 95 4.02 -10.78 27.62
C ILE A 95 3.71 -10.88 29.11
N LYS A 96 2.47 -10.55 29.53
CA LYS A 96 2.05 -10.64 30.94
C LYS A 96 2.07 -12.08 31.47
N LYS A 97 1.68 -13.05 30.65
CA LYS A 97 1.74 -14.48 31.01
C LYS A 97 3.18 -14.93 31.19
N LEU A 98 4.10 -14.53 30.31
CA LEU A 98 5.52 -14.85 30.40
C LEU A 98 6.13 -14.26 31.67
N HIS A 99 5.87 -12.99 31.98
CA HIS A 99 6.29 -12.39 33.25
C HIS A 99 5.83 -13.19 34.48
N LYS A 100 4.58 -13.66 34.47
CA LYS A 100 4.05 -14.49 35.56
C LYS A 100 4.78 -15.83 35.64
N LYS A 101 4.96 -16.51 34.51
CA LYS A 101 5.67 -17.80 34.45
C LYS A 101 7.12 -17.66 34.96
N ILE A 102 7.85 -16.66 34.50
CA ILE A 102 9.24 -16.38 34.92
C ILE A 102 9.35 -16.16 36.44
N ALA A 103 8.34 -15.51 37.05
CA ALA A 103 8.32 -15.25 38.48
C ALA A 103 8.03 -16.50 39.33
N GLU A 104 7.29 -17.46 38.77
CA GLU A 104 6.90 -18.71 39.45
C GLU A 104 7.86 -19.87 39.15
N GLU A 105 8.66 -19.76 38.08
CA GLU A 105 9.59 -20.79 37.62
C GLU A 105 10.80 -20.91 38.55
N LYS A 106 11.16 -22.17 38.86
CA LYS A 106 12.26 -22.54 39.75
C LYS A 106 13.42 -23.17 39.00
N ASP A 107 13.16 -23.81 37.87
CA ASP A 107 14.21 -24.33 37.01
C ASP A 107 14.89 -23.18 36.27
N GLU A 108 16.20 -23.04 36.47
CA GLU A 108 16.95 -21.89 35.93
C GLU A 108 17.00 -21.92 34.39
N LEU A 109 17.04 -23.10 33.76
CA LEU A 109 17.08 -23.21 32.29
C LEU A 109 15.72 -22.90 31.67
N GLU A 110 14.63 -23.37 32.27
CA GLU A 110 13.28 -23.01 31.82
C GLU A 110 13.01 -21.52 32.02
N LYS A 111 13.50 -20.94 33.12
CA LYS A 111 13.40 -19.50 33.37
C LYS A 111 14.17 -18.68 32.32
N GLU A 112 15.37 -19.11 31.93
CA GLU A 112 16.13 -18.51 30.83
C GLU A 112 15.39 -18.61 29.50
N SER A 113 14.83 -19.79 29.18
CA SER A 113 14.01 -20.02 27.99
C SER A 113 12.81 -19.05 27.93
N LEU A 114 12.06 -18.93 29.03
CA LEU A 114 10.93 -18.00 29.14
C LEU A 114 11.35 -16.52 29.01
N GLN A 115 12.55 -16.16 29.47
CA GLN A 115 13.10 -14.82 29.33
C GLN A 115 13.43 -14.50 27.86
N ILE A 116 13.95 -15.47 27.10
CA ILE A 116 14.18 -15.34 25.65
C ILE A 116 12.85 -15.12 24.92
N ASP A 117 11.82 -15.90 25.24
CA ASP A 117 10.47 -15.73 24.69
C ASP A 117 9.92 -14.32 24.98
N LEU A 118 10.14 -13.81 26.20
CA LEU A 118 9.72 -12.48 26.60
C LEU A 118 10.44 -11.38 25.78
N GLU A 119 11.74 -11.53 25.56
CA GLU A 119 12.52 -10.61 24.73
C GLU A 119 12.02 -10.61 23.28
N GLN A 120 11.76 -11.79 22.71
CA GLN A 120 11.17 -11.91 21.38
C GLN A 120 9.81 -11.22 21.30
N LYS A 121 8.91 -11.47 22.26
CA LYS A 121 7.58 -10.83 22.28
C LYS A 121 7.66 -9.31 22.45
N THR A 122 8.67 -8.82 23.16
CA THR A 122 8.94 -7.39 23.32
C THR A 122 9.44 -6.78 22.01
N PHE A 123 10.30 -7.47 21.28
CA PHE A 123 10.74 -7.04 19.94
C PHE A 123 9.56 -7.03 18.94
N ASP A 124 8.75 -8.09 18.92
CA ASP A 124 7.53 -8.19 18.10
C ASP A 124 6.60 -6.99 18.37
N LYS A 125 6.41 -6.65 19.65
CA LYS A 125 5.61 -5.49 20.07
C LYS A 125 6.13 -4.19 19.46
N ALA A 126 7.44 -3.94 19.51
CA ALA A 126 8.04 -2.75 18.92
C ALA A 126 7.85 -2.71 17.39
N GLY A 127 7.95 -3.86 16.72
CA GLY A 127 7.66 -4.00 15.29
C GLY A 127 6.20 -3.69 14.93
N MET A 128 5.25 -4.16 15.75
CA MET A 128 3.82 -3.84 15.59
C MET A 128 3.56 -2.34 15.78
N GLU A 129 4.20 -1.68 16.76
CA GLU A 129 4.06 -0.24 16.97
C GLU A 129 4.59 0.57 15.79
N LEU A 130 5.74 0.16 15.22
CA LEU A 130 6.31 0.81 14.04
C LEU A 130 5.36 0.64 12.84
N THR A 131 4.83 -0.56 12.67
CA THR A 131 3.84 -0.89 11.61
C THR A 131 2.61 -0.01 11.72
N ALA A 132 2.05 0.12 12.93
CA ALA A 132 0.90 0.96 13.19
C ALA A 132 1.18 2.44 12.85
N LYS A 133 2.37 2.94 13.21
CA LYS A 133 2.76 4.33 12.94
C LYS A 133 2.83 4.62 11.45
N ASP A 134 3.47 3.76 10.66
CA ASP A 134 3.59 3.97 9.20
C ASP A 134 2.25 3.77 8.48
N ARG A 135 1.43 2.81 8.92
CA ARG A 135 0.09 2.61 8.38
C ARG A 135 -0.83 3.82 8.62
N MET A 136 -0.72 4.46 9.78
CA MET A 136 -1.41 5.73 10.05
C MET A 136 -0.93 6.88 9.15
N ARG A 137 0.34 6.90 8.73
CA ARG A 137 0.83 7.86 7.72
C ARG A 137 0.12 7.61 6.38
N GLU A 138 0.08 6.36 5.90
CA GLU A 138 -0.62 6.04 4.65
C GLU A 138 -2.10 6.42 4.69
N LEU A 139 -2.81 6.11 5.78
CA LEU A 139 -4.23 6.46 5.94
C LEU A 139 -4.47 7.97 5.81
N ARG A 140 -3.58 8.79 6.37
CA ARG A 140 -3.62 10.27 6.22
C ARG A 140 -3.38 10.69 4.77
N LEU A 141 -2.32 10.18 4.14
CA LEU A 141 -2.01 10.51 2.75
C LEU A 141 -3.14 10.10 1.79
N TRP A 142 -3.75 8.94 1.97
CA TRP A 142 -4.93 8.56 1.17
C TRP A 142 -6.13 9.46 1.41
N SER A 143 -6.31 9.94 2.65
CA SER A 143 -7.37 10.91 2.96
C SER A 143 -7.14 12.22 2.21
N GLU A 144 -5.93 12.75 2.29
CA GLU A 144 -5.52 14.00 1.62
C GLU A 144 -5.66 13.88 0.09
N LEU A 145 -5.19 12.77 -0.49
CA LEU A 145 -5.33 12.49 -1.93
C LEU A 145 -6.79 12.45 -2.37
N LYS A 146 -7.68 11.85 -1.58
CA LYS A 146 -9.12 11.84 -1.91
C LYS A 146 -9.69 13.26 -1.90
N ASP A 147 -9.34 14.10 -0.93
CA ASP A 147 -9.79 15.48 -0.86
C ASP A 147 -9.29 16.31 -2.06
N GLU A 148 -8.04 16.12 -2.47
CA GLU A 148 -7.49 16.73 -3.69
C GLU A 148 -8.27 16.32 -4.93
N LEU A 149 -8.60 15.03 -5.08
CA LEU A 149 -9.34 14.53 -6.23
C LEU A 149 -10.76 15.08 -6.28
N VAL A 150 -11.42 15.23 -5.12
CA VAL A 150 -12.73 15.91 -5.02
C VAL A 150 -12.64 17.38 -5.39
N LYS A 151 -11.54 18.08 -5.08
CA LYS A 151 -11.33 19.48 -5.51
C LYS A 151 -11.08 19.59 -7.01
N GLN A 152 -10.42 18.60 -7.62
CA GLN A 152 -10.16 18.57 -9.06
C GLN A 152 -11.43 18.36 -9.88
N ASP A 153 -12.37 17.56 -9.37
CA ASP A 153 -13.66 17.30 -9.98
C ASP A 153 -14.73 17.14 -8.89
N PRO A 154 -15.45 18.22 -8.52
CA PRO A 154 -16.44 18.19 -7.45
C PRO A 154 -17.67 17.32 -7.75
N ASP A 155 -17.95 17.09 -9.03
CA ASP A 155 -19.24 16.60 -9.52
C ASP A 155 -19.29 15.08 -9.71
N PHE A 156 -18.16 14.37 -9.66
CA PHE A 156 -18.17 12.92 -9.80
C PHE A 156 -18.90 12.21 -8.64
N ASP A 157 -19.49 11.06 -8.97
CA ASP A 157 -20.22 10.22 -8.03
C ASP A 157 -19.28 9.55 -7.00
N LYS A 158 -19.48 9.94 -5.74
CA LYS A 158 -18.75 9.45 -4.56
C LYS A 158 -19.48 8.34 -3.81
N GLN A 159 -20.69 7.98 -4.23
CA GLN A 159 -21.55 7.01 -3.55
C GLN A 159 -21.61 5.67 -4.30
N ASN A 160 -21.56 5.70 -5.63
CA ASN A 160 -21.61 4.50 -6.44
C ASN A 160 -20.32 4.31 -7.26
N VAL A 161 -19.54 3.29 -6.87
CA VAL A 161 -18.30 2.90 -7.54
C VAL A 161 -18.51 2.53 -9.01
N ASN A 162 -19.69 2.01 -9.38
CA ASN A 162 -19.94 1.63 -10.77
C ASN A 162 -19.96 2.85 -11.70
N THR A 163 -20.39 4.02 -11.21
CA THR A 163 -20.57 5.22 -12.03
C THR A 163 -19.27 5.68 -12.66
N HIS A 164 -18.14 5.70 -11.93
CA HIS A 164 -16.86 6.11 -12.50
C HIS A 164 -16.38 5.13 -13.60
N GLN A 165 -16.75 3.85 -13.53
CA GLN A 165 -16.28 2.83 -14.46
C GLN A 165 -16.88 3.02 -15.85
N GLN A 166 -18.11 3.54 -15.92
CA GLN A 166 -18.79 3.90 -17.16
C GLN A 166 -17.98 4.89 -18.01
N GLU A 167 -17.19 5.76 -17.38
CA GLU A 167 -16.34 6.74 -18.07
C GLU A 167 -14.87 6.30 -18.14
N SER A 168 -14.33 5.80 -17.02
CA SER A 168 -12.90 5.55 -16.90
C SER A 168 -12.43 4.27 -17.60
N LEU A 169 -13.29 3.25 -17.71
CA LEU A 169 -12.91 1.97 -18.34
C LEU A 169 -12.68 2.12 -19.85
N PRO A 170 -13.57 2.76 -20.65
CA PRO A 170 -13.30 3.03 -22.06
C PRO A 170 -12.00 3.81 -22.28
N LYS A 171 -11.76 4.86 -21.46
CA LYS A 171 -10.52 5.65 -21.52
C LYS A 171 -9.29 4.80 -21.28
N ARG A 172 -9.33 3.90 -20.28
CA ARG A 172 -8.25 2.95 -19.99
C ARG A 172 -8.03 2.01 -21.17
N LEU A 173 -9.08 1.37 -21.68
CA LEU A 173 -8.98 0.44 -22.80
C LEU A 173 -8.37 1.11 -24.03
N MET A 174 -8.81 2.32 -24.37
CA MET A 174 -8.25 3.06 -25.51
C MET A 174 -6.76 3.36 -25.33
N LYS A 175 -6.33 3.82 -24.15
CA LYS A 175 -4.91 4.04 -23.85
C LYS A 175 -4.11 2.74 -23.95
N THR A 176 -4.62 1.65 -23.38
CA THR A 176 -3.96 0.34 -23.44
C THR A 176 -3.83 -0.17 -24.89
N PHE A 177 -4.87 0.01 -25.71
CA PHE A 177 -4.83 -0.32 -27.13
C PHE A 177 -3.71 0.44 -27.84
N GLN A 178 -3.61 1.75 -27.63
CA GLN A 178 -2.56 2.59 -28.21
C GLN A 178 -1.14 2.15 -27.78
N PHE A 179 -0.97 1.62 -26.57
CA PHE A 179 0.31 1.08 -26.13
C PHE A 179 0.69 -0.19 -26.89
N PHE A 180 -0.25 -1.14 -27.03
CA PHE A 180 0.00 -2.37 -27.78
C PHE A 180 0.22 -2.11 -29.27
N ASP A 181 -0.56 -1.21 -29.86
CA ASP A 181 -0.42 -0.81 -31.26
C ASP A 181 0.97 -0.22 -31.53
N LYS A 182 1.42 0.73 -30.69
CA LYS A 182 2.79 1.30 -30.79
C LYS A 182 3.90 0.28 -30.55
N ALA A 183 3.63 -0.76 -29.77
CA ALA A 183 4.57 -1.84 -29.51
C ALA A 183 4.58 -2.90 -30.63
N ASN A 184 3.75 -2.76 -31.67
CA ASN A 184 3.50 -3.77 -32.69
C ASN A 184 3.06 -5.12 -32.12
N ASP A 185 2.39 -5.12 -30.96
CA ASP A 185 1.81 -6.30 -30.34
C ASP A 185 0.38 -6.51 -30.87
N ALA A 186 0.28 -7.24 -31.97
CA ALA A 186 -0.99 -7.49 -32.65
C ALA A 186 -1.97 -8.26 -31.76
N ASP A 187 -1.51 -9.19 -30.92
CA ASP A 187 -2.40 -10.01 -30.10
C ASP A 187 -2.91 -9.26 -28.87
N GLY A 188 -2.04 -8.47 -28.22
CA GLY A 188 -2.43 -7.51 -27.19
C GLY A 188 -3.44 -6.48 -27.71
N ALA A 189 -3.17 -5.90 -28.89
CA ALA A 189 -4.06 -4.93 -29.53
C ALA A 189 -5.43 -5.57 -29.87
N LYS A 190 -5.46 -6.78 -30.46
CA LYS A 190 -6.70 -7.52 -30.75
C LYS A 190 -7.52 -7.79 -29.49
N ASN A 191 -6.88 -8.21 -28.39
CA ASN A 191 -7.58 -8.48 -27.13
C ASN A 191 -8.29 -7.23 -26.61
N ILE A 192 -7.59 -6.10 -26.55
CA ILE A 192 -8.17 -4.85 -26.07
C ILE A 192 -9.24 -4.32 -27.04
N ALA A 193 -9.02 -4.45 -28.36
CA ALA A 193 -10.02 -4.09 -29.36
C ALA A 193 -11.33 -4.85 -29.18
N ALA A 194 -11.28 -6.15 -28.88
CA ALA A 194 -12.48 -6.95 -28.60
C ALA A 194 -13.27 -6.44 -27.37
N GLN A 195 -12.57 -5.98 -26.33
CA GLN A 195 -13.19 -5.36 -25.16
C GLN A 195 -13.84 -4.01 -25.52
N ILE A 196 -13.18 -3.19 -26.34
CA ILE A 196 -13.74 -1.93 -26.84
C ILE A 196 -15.01 -2.17 -27.67
N MET A 197 -14.99 -3.14 -28.58
CA MET A 197 -16.17 -3.52 -29.39
C MET A 197 -17.33 -4.00 -28.50
N THR A 198 -17.03 -4.75 -27.44
CA THR A 198 -18.03 -5.18 -26.46
C THR A 198 -18.64 -4.00 -25.72
N ALA A 199 -17.81 -3.04 -25.27
CA ALA A 199 -18.30 -1.82 -24.63
C ALA A 199 -19.23 -1.03 -25.56
N GLN A 200 -18.81 -0.80 -26.81
CA GLN A 200 -19.64 -0.10 -27.81
C GLN A 200 -20.97 -0.81 -28.09
N ARG A 201 -20.96 -2.16 -28.18
CA ARG A 201 -22.19 -2.94 -28.37
C ARG A 201 -23.14 -2.78 -27.18
N LEU A 202 -22.63 -2.91 -25.94
CA LEU A 202 -23.43 -2.79 -24.73
C LEU A 202 -23.98 -1.36 -24.53
N GLU A 203 -23.24 -0.34 -24.96
CA GLU A 203 -23.71 1.05 -25.01
C GLU A 203 -24.87 1.21 -26.00
N LYS A 204 -24.71 0.70 -27.23
CA LYS A 204 -25.74 0.77 -28.28
C LYS A 204 -27.02 0.02 -27.93
N GLU A 205 -26.91 -1.10 -27.23
CA GLU A 205 -28.05 -1.88 -26.71
C GLU A 205 -28.76 -1.17 -25.54
N GLY A 206 -28.15 -0.14 -24.95
CA GLY A 206 -28.65 0.52 -23.73
C GLY A 206 -28.47 -0.32 -22.45
N THR A 207 -27.81 -1.48 -22.55
CA THR A 207 -27.52 -2.39 -21.43
C THR A 207 -26.59 -1.73 -20.42
N LEU A 208 -25.61 -0.96 -20.88
CA LEU A 208 -24.72 -0.17 -20.05
C LEU A 208 -24.68 1.27 -20.54
N LYS A 209 -24.79 2.23 -19.62
CA LYS A 209 -24.49 3.64 -19.90
C LYS A 209 -22.97 3.78 -19.89
N ILE A 210 -22.35 3.85 -21.05
CA ILE A 210 -20.89 4.01 -21.18
C ILE A 210 -20.63 5.40 -21.77
N ASN A 211 -19.64 6.12 -21.28
CA ASN A 211 -19.21 7.38 -21.89
C ASN A 211 -18.01 7.11 -22.80
N THR A 212 -18.29 6.73 -24.05
CA THR A 212 -17.25 6.55 -25.09
C THR A 212 -16.80 7.88 -25.70
N ASN A 213 -17.55 8.96 -25.48
CA ASN A 213 -17.22 10.31 -25.93
C ASN A 213 -16.23 10.98 -24.96
N GLY A 214 -14.98 10.52 -25.01
CA GLY A 214 -13.87 11.36 -24.60
C GLY A 214 -13.82 12.58 -25.52
N LYS A 215 -14.46 13.70 -25.14
CA LYS A 215 -13.96 15.03 -25.50
C LYS A 215 -12.57 15.18 -24.85
N GLY A 216 -11.57 14.54 -25.45
CA GLY A 216 -10.23 15.06 -25.39
C GLY A 216 -10.30 16.42 -26.06
N THR A 217 -10.11 17.49 -25.29
CA THR A 217 -9.67 18.76 -25.84
C THR A 217 -8.26 18.55 -26.40
N THR A 218 -8.18 17.92 -27.56
CA THR A 218 -7.11 18.16 -28.51
C THR A 218 -7.70 19.13 -29.52
N ASN A 219 -7.48 20.43 -29.26
CA ASN A 219 -7.34 21.36 -30.37
C ASN A 219 -6.11 20.88 -31.15
N ASP A 220 -6.32 19.94 -32.07
CA ASP A 220 -5.37 19.76 -33.15
C ASP A 220 -6.12 19.43 -34.43
N LYS A 221 -6.01 20.37 -35.37
CA LYS A 221 -6.56 20.27 -36.71
C LYS A 221 -5.60 19.40 -37.52
N SER A 222 -5.79 18.10 -37.52
CA SER A 222 -5.23 17.25 -38.57
C SER A 222 -6.22 16.14 -38.92
N ASN A 223 -7.00 16.41 -39.96
CA ASN A 223 -7.92 15.47 -40.58
C ASN A 223 -7.16 14.74 -41.71
N PRO A 224 -6.87 13.44 -41.63
CA PRO A 224 -6.50 12.69 -42.83
C PRO A 224 -7.79 12.27 -43.53
N LYS A 225 -8.03 12.86 -44.70
CA LYS A 225 -9.01 12.37 -45.67
C LYS A 225 -8.69 10.93 -46.03
N LEU A 226 -9.62 10.00 -45.82
CA LEU A 226 -9.63 8.74 -46.55
C LEU A 226 -10.03 9.05 -47.99
N SER A 227 -9.11 8.85 -48.93
CA SER A 227 -9.40 8.77 -50.35
C SER A 227 -10.13 7.47 -50.67
N GLN A 228 -11.08 7.59 -51.60
CA GLN A 228 -11.84 6.51 -52.24
C GLN A 228 -10.95 5.42 -52.85
#